data_AF-A0A5N1IXK1-F1
#
_entry.id   AF-A0A5N1IXK1-F1
#
_cell.length_a   1.000
_cell.length_b   1.000
_cell.length_c   1.000
_cell.angle_alpha   90.00
_cell.angle_beta   90.00
_cell.angle_gamma   90.00
#
_symmetry.space_group_name_H-M   'P 1'
#
loop_
_entity.id
_entity.type
_entity.pdbx_description
1 polymer ?
#
loop_
_entity_poly.entity_id
_entity_poly.type
_entity_poly.pdbx_seq_one_letter_code
_entity_poly.pdbx_strand_id
1 'polypeptide(L)'
;MTNTSNEKRLGLPNLGLGVGLRSKHYHHLLHNDPVVDWFEIISENYLNNFGYSRHVLEQIAAKSPIVMHGVSMSVGSTDPLNLTYMKQLKELAEFVKPVWISDHLCWTGVAHINTHDLLPLPLTLESLQHVAERVNRIQDILQRPLILENPSTYLQFQHSTLQEWEFLTELVGKTGCGLLLDVNNVFVSGYNHNFDSELYIRNIPHKAVVQIHLAGPTDCDAYYLDTHDQPVPTPVWQLYKLAQELTGGVSTLLEWDANIPEYPELVAEVTKARQVMQGIFPEVPVFRSPYADAISNPVEHTLQPAHA
;
A
#
# COMPACT_ATOMS: atom_id res chain seq x y z
N MET A 1 10.55 -32.55 -20.50
CA MET A 1 11.32 -31.44 -19.90
C MET A 1 10.44 -30.22 -19.91
N THR A 2 9.84 -29.88 -18.76
CA THR A 2 9.32 -28.55 -18.40
C THR A 2 9.18 -28.56 -16.88
N ASN A 3 10.32 -28.55 -16.19
CA ASN A 3 10.36 -28.35 -14.75
C ASN A 3 10.75 -26.88 -14.52
N THR A 4 9.79 -25.98 -14.71
CA THR A 4 9.92 -24.59 -14.21
C THR A 4 9.61 -24.64 -12.73
N SER A 5 10.66 -24.65 -11.92
CA SER A 5 10.63 -24.61 -10.47
C SER A 5 9.69 -23.50 -9.99
N ASN A 6 8.52 -23.92 -9.54
CA ASN A 6 7.48 -23.16 -8.89
C ASN A 6 7.94 -22.80 -7.46
N GLU A 7 9.09 -22.14 -7.33
CA GLU A 7 9.54 -21.57 -6.05
C GLU A 7 8.61 -20.41 -5.73
N LYS A 8 7.62 -20.72 -4.89
CA LYS A 8 6.47 -19.88 -4.60
C LYS A 8 6.93 -18.60 -3.88
N ARG A 9 6.39 -17.45 -4.29
CA ARG A 9 6.45 -16.17 -3.57
C ARG A 9 5.83 -16.34 -2.17
N LEU A 10 6.63 -16.80 -1.21
CA LEU A 10 6.22 -17.27 0.14
C LEU A 10 5.15 -18.36 0.20
N GLY A 11 4.88 -19.06 -0.91
CA GLY A 11 3.77 -20.03 -0.94
C GLY A 11 2.40 -19.42 -1.22
N LEU A 12 2.30 -18.09 -1.37
CA LEU A 12 1.04 -17.36 -1.43
C LEU A 12 0.42 -17.40 -2.85
N PRO A 13 -0.92 -17.43 -2.96
CA PRO A 13 -1.61 -17.42 -4.25
C PRO A 13 -1.61 -16.01 -4.86
N ASN A 14 -1.68 -15.94 -6.19
CA ASN A 14 -2.15 -14.73 -6.86
C ASN A 14 -3.69 -14.71 -6.76
N LEU A 15 -4.23 -13.74 -6.03
CA LEU A 15 -5.66 -13.59 -5.80
C LEU A 15 -6.40 -12.86 -6.92
N GLY A 16 -5.69 -12.29 -7.91
CA GLY A 16 -6.31 -11.48 -8.97
C GLY A 16 -6.47 -10.02 -8.56
N LEU A 17 -7.60 -9.41 -8.90
CA LEU A 17 -7.88 -8.00 -8.70
C LEU A 17 -8.74 -7.78 -7.45
N GLY A 18 -8.25 -6.95 -6.53
CA GLY A 18 -8.92 -6.61 -5.29
C GLY A 18 -9.07 -5.11 -5.11
N VAL A 19 -9.89 -4.75 -4.13
CA VAL A 19 -10.10 -3.36 -3.71
C VAL A 19 -10.15 -3.28 -2.18
N GLY A 20 -9.91 -2.09 -1.64
CA GLY A 20 -10.09 -1.84 -0.21
C GLY A 20 -11.56 -2.04 0.21
N LEU A 21 -11.81 -2.82 1.27
CA LEU A 21 -13.11 -2.89 1.92
C LEU A 21 -13.29 -1.68 2.85
N ARG A 22 -13.96 -0.64 2.35
CA ARG A 22 -14.22 0.60 3.07
C ARG A 22 -15.69 0.70 3.48
N SER A 23 -15.96 1.42 4.57
CA SER A 23 -17.31 1.54 5.17
C SER A 23 -18.37 2.05 4.18
N LYS A 24 -17.96 2.89 3.23
CA LYS A 24 -18.80 3.39 2.14
C LYS A 24 -19.47 2.27 1.34
N HIS A 25 -18.80 1.12 1.16
CA HIS A 25 -19.31 0.03 0.33
C HIS A 25 -20.10 -1.03 1.10
N TYR A 26 -20.17 -0.96 2.43
CA TYR A 26 -20.81 -2.00 3.26
C TYR A 26 -22.26 -2.25 2.86
N HIS A 27 -23.06 -1.19 2.69
CA HIS A 27 -24.45 -1.34 2.29
C HIS A 27 -24.57 -2.03 0.93
N HIS A 28 -23.73 -1.68 -0.04
CA HIS A 28 -23.72 -2.32 -1.35
C HIS A 28 -23.38 -3.82 -1.24
N LEU A 29 -22.32 -4.15 -0.51
CA LEU A 29 -21.77 -5.51 -0.40
C LEU A 29 -22.60 -6.45 0.48
N LEU A 30 -23.48 -5.93 1.33
CA LEU A 30 -24.45 -6.75 2.05
C LEU A 30 -25.64 -7.18 1.18
N HIS A 31 -25.96 -6.41 0.13
CA HIS A 31 -27.13 -6.65 -0.72
C HIS A 31 -26.78 -7.21 -2.11
N ASN A 32 -25.51 -7.19 -2.48
CA ASN A 32 -25.01 -7.65 -3.77
C ASN A 32 -23.78 -8.52 -3.55
N ASP A 33 -23.49 -9.43 -4.49
CA ASP A 33 -22.27 -10.22 -4.42
C ASP A 33 -21.04 -9.38 -4.84
N PRO A 34 -19.88 -9.61 -4.21
CA PRO A 34 -18.62 -9.01 -4.65
C PRO A 34 -18.32 -9.33 -6.12
N VAL A 35 -17.85 -8.32 -6.86
CA VAL A 35 -17.46 -8.46 -8.28
C VAL A 35 -15.93 -8.49 -8.44
N VAL A 36 -15.20 -8.29 -7.34
CA VAL A 36 -13.74 -8.39 -7.25
C VAL A 36 -13.32 -9.74 -6.70
N ASP A 37 -12.06 -10.11 -6.91
CA ASP A 37 -11.54 -11.42 -6.53
C ASP A 37 -11.20 -11.51 -5.03
N TRP A 38 -10.87 -10.38 -4.38
CA TRP A 38 -10.50 -10.30 -2.97
C TRP A 38 -10.63 -8.87 -2.40
N PHE A 39 -10.54 -8.74 -1.07
CA PHE A 39 -10.57 -7.45 -0.38
C PHE A 39 -9.39 -7.26 0.57
N GLU A 40 -8.96 -6.01 0.72
CA GLU A 40 -8.05 -5.59 1.77
C GLU A 40 -8.78 -4.81 2.86
N ILE A 41 -8.48 -5.11 4.12
CA ILE A 41 -8.88 -4.27 5.26
C ILE A 41 -7.68 -3.56 5.87
N ILE A 42 -7.91 -2.32 6.32
CA ILE A 42 -7.02 -1.65 7.27
C ILE A 42 -7.26 -2.28 8.64
N SER A 43 -6.24 -2.95 9.18
CA SER A 43 -6.32 -3.76 10.40
C SER A 43 -6.85 -2.94 11.58
N GLU A 44 -6.35 -1.71 11.72
CA GLU A 44 -6.67 -0.75 12.79
C GLU A 44 -8.17 -0.45 12.89
N ASN A 45 -8.90 -0.44 11.76
CA ASN A 45 -10.34 -0.20 11.75
C ASN A 45 -11.16 -1.32 12.41
N TYR A 46 -10.53 -2.49 12.63
CA TYR A 46 -11.14 -3.68 13.19
C TYR A 46 -10.52 -4.15 14.51
N LEU A 47 -9.44 -3.51 14.98
CA LEU A 47 -8.87 -3.78 16.29
C LEU A 47 -9.86 -3.33 17.38
N ASN A 48 -10.22 -4.25 18.27
CA ASN A 48 -11.21 -4.04 19.34
C ASN A 48 -12.59 -3.55 18.86
N ASN A 49 -12.92 -3.69 17.57
CA ASN A 49 -14.21 -3.32 17.01
C ASN A 49 -15.07 -4.57 16.80
N PHE A 50 -16.17 -4.66 17.54
CA PHE A 50 -17.13 -5.76 17.49
C PHE A 50 -18.52 -5.33 17.01
N GLY A 51 -18.62 -4.15 16.38
CA GLY A 51 -19.88 -3.56 15.92
C GLY A 51 -20.26 -3.92 14.48
N TYR A 52 -21.01 -3.04 13.82
CA TYR A 52 -21.53 -3.23 12.47
C TYR A 52 -20.42 -3.56 11.44
N SER A 53 -19.27 -2.87 11.49
CA SER A 53 -18.13 -3.18 10.61
C SER A 53 -17.66 -4.62 10.75
N ARG A 54 -17.62 -5.15 11.99
CA ARG A 54 -17.23 -6.53 12.26
C ARG A 54 -18.21 -7.53 11.66
N HIS A 55 -19.50 -7.24 11.77
CA HIS A 55 -20.55 -8.06 11.16
C HIS A 55 -20.42 -8.09 9.64
N VAL A 56 -20.21 -6.93 9.00
CA VAL A 56 -20.00 -6.87 7.55
C VAL A 56 -18.76 -7.66 7.14
N LEU A 57 -17.63 -7.47 7.83
CA LEU A 57 -16.41 -8.21 7.56
C LEU A 57 -16.61 -9.73 7.66
N GLU A 58 -17.36 -10.22 8.65
CA GLU A 58 -17.70 -11.63 8.77
C GLU A 58 -18.46 -12.15 7.55
N GLN A 59 -19.47 -11.40 7.08
CA GLN A 59 -20.25 -11.77 5.90
C GLN A 59 -19.41 -11.79 4.62
N ILE A 60 -18.51 -10.82 4.45
CA ILE A 60 -17.65 -10.73 3.26
C ILE A 60 -16.53 -11.79 3.30
N ALA A 61 -15.89 -12.01 4.45
CA ALA A 61 -14.85 -13.02 4.63
C ALA A 61 -15.36 -14.45 4.40
N ALA A 62 -16.67 -14.69 4.54
CA ALA A 62 -17.28 -15.97 4.19
C ALA A 62 -17.40 -16.22 2.68
N LYS A 63 -17.30 -15.17 1.85
CA LYS A 63 -17.49 -15.22 0.39
C LYS A 63 -16.22 -14.95 -0.40
N SER A 64 -15.32 -14.12 0.12
CA SER A 64 -14.14 -13.64 -0.58
C SER A 64 -12.89 -13.71 0.31
N PRO A 65 -11.70 -14.00 -0.26
CA PRO A 65 -10.45 -13.86 0.45
C PRO A 65 -10.26 -12.44 1.00
N ILE A 66 -9.78 -12.35 2.24
CA ILE A 66 -9.40 -11.10 2.87
C ILE A 66 -7.89 -11.10 3.09
N VAL A 67 -7.26 -9.95 2.88
CA VAL A 67 -5.92 -9.67 3.36
C VAL A 67 -5.96 -8.51 4.33
N MET A 68 -4.97 -8.45 5.20
CA MET A 68 -4.85 -7.39 6.19
C MET A 68 -3.68 -6.50 5.84
N HIS A 69 -3.92 -5.20 5.85
CA HIS A 69 -2.90 -4.19 5.75
C HIS A 69 -2.94 -3.33 7.01
N GLY A 70 -1.78 -2.98 7.56
CA GLY A 70 -1.64 -2.22 8.79
C GLY A 70 -0.99 -0.87 8.52
N VAL A 71 -1.37 0.12 9.32
CA VAL A 71 -0.85 1.50 9.22
C VAL A 71 -0.25 1.98 10.53
N SER A 72 0.01 1.09 11.48
CA SER A 72 0.43 1.47 12.84
C SER A 72 1.46 0.55 13.48
N MET A 73 1.97 -0.47 12.79
CA MET A 73 2.97 -1.38 13.36
C MET A 73 4.31 -0.67 13.61
N SER A 74 4.64 0.36 12.82
CA SER A 74 5.83 1.21 13.03
C SER A 74 7.11 0.37 13.09
N VAL A 75 7.32 -0.45 12.06
CA VAL A 75 8.40 -1.45 12.00
C VAL A 75 9.77 -0.78 12.08
N GLY A 76 9.93 0.41 11.51
CA GLY A 76 11.15 1.20 11.53
C GLY A 76 11.43 1.95 12.84
N SER A 77 10.50 1.98 13.80
CA SER A 77 10.67 2.74 15.04
C SER A 77 11.70 2.12 15.98
N THR A 78 12.41 2.98 16.72
CA THR A 78 13.34 2.60 17.80
C THR A 78 12.62 2.35 19.12
N ASP A 79 11.37 2.77 19.26
CA ASP A 79 10.54 2.43 20.42
C ASP A 79 10.33 0.89 20.48
N PRO A 80 10.20 0.31 21.68
CA PRO A 80 9.89 -1.12 21.81
C PRO A 80 8.62 -1.50 21.02
N LEU A 81 8.62 -2.70 20.42
CA LEU A 81 7.43 -3.24 19.76
C LEU A 81 6.23 -3.19 20.72
N ASN A 82 5.12 -2.63 20.25
CA ASN A 82 3.89 -2.56 21.02
C ASN A 82 3.24 -3.95 21.11
N LEU A 83 3.56 -4.68 22.18
CA LEU A 83 3.07 -6.05 22.37
C LEU A 83 1.54 -6.13 22.55
N THR A 84 0.90 -5.06 23.02
CA THR A 84 -0.56 -4.98 23.10
C THR A 84 -1.18 -4.93 21.70
N TYR A 85 -0.66 -4.07 20.83
CA TYR A 85 -1.07 -3.99 19.43
C TYR A 85 -0.81 -5.32 18.70
N MET A 86 0.37 -5.93 18.89
CA MET A 86 0.70 -7.24 18.30
C MET A 86 -0.27 -8.35 18.74
N LYS A 87 -0.67 -8.36 20.02
CA LYS A 87 -1.68 -9.30 20.53
C LYS A 87 -3.03 -9.09 19.84
N GLN A 88 -3.49 -7.84 19.75
CA GLN A 88 -4.76 -7.49 19.11
C GLN A 88 -4.76 -7.82 17.61
N LEU A 89 -3.65 -7.55 16.92
CA LEU A 89 -3.48 -7.90 15.50
C LEU A 89 -3.53 -9.42 15.30
N LYS A 90 -2.90 -10.19 16.18
CA LYS A 90 -2.96 -11.66 16.15
C LYS A 90 -4.37 -12.18 16.38
N GLU A 91 -5.09 -11.66 17.37
CA GLU A 91 -6.50 -12.00 17.64
C GLU A 91 -7.40 -11.67 16.44
N LEU A 92 -7.18 -10.51 15.80
CA LEU A 92 -7.88 -10.14 14.56
C LEU A 92 -7.56 -11.13 13.43
N ALA A 93 -6.28 -11.49 13.26
CA ALA A 93 -5.86 -12.45 12.23
C ALA A 93 -6.41 -13.86 12.46
N GLU A 94 -6.61 -14.30 13.69
CA GLU A 94 -7.25 -15.58 14.01
C GLU A 94 -8.73 -15.60 13.62
N PHE A 95 -9.41 -14.46 13.74
CA PHE A 95 -10.79 -14.30 13.28
C PHE A 95 -10.90 -14.18 11.76
N VAL A 96 -10.17 -13.23 11.16
CA VAL A 96 -10.24 -12.92 9.72
C VAL A 96 -9.68 -14.04 8.88
N LYS A 97 -8.67 -14.75 9.40
CA LYS A 97 -7.87 -15.74 8.68
C LYS A 97 -7.33 -15.17 7.35
N PRO A 98 -6.63 -14.02 7.40
CA PRO A 98 -6.21 -13.34 6.19
C PRO A 98 -5.18 -14.17 5.43
N VAL A 99 -5.17 -14.03 4.11
CA VAL A 99 -4.21 -14.75 3.24
C VAL A 99 -2.77 -14.30 3.55
N TRP A 100 -2.57 -13.01 3.78
CA TRP A 100 -1.33 -12.44 4.32
C TRP A 100 -1.62 -11.18 5.14
N ILE A 101 -0.60 -10.73 5.87
CA ILE A 101 -0.63 -9.50 6.66
C ILE A 101 0.52 -8.62 6.19
N SER A 102 0.21 -7.38 5.83
CA SER A 102 1.15 -6.37 5.41
C SER A 102 1.14 -5.15 6.33
N ASP A 103 2.23 -4.39 6.35
CA ASP A 103 2.32 -3.06 6.96
C ASP A 103 3.45 -2.27 6.26
N HIS A 104 3.58 -1.00 6.59
CA HIS A 104 4.55 -0.11 5.98
C HIS A 104 5.96 -0.30 6.57
N LEU A 105 6.97 -0.17 5.71
CA LEU A 105 8.35 0.05 6.14
C LEU A 105 8.55 1.51 6.56
N CYS A 106 7.96 1.91 7.69
CA CYS A 106 8.11 3.24 8.23
C CYS A 106 8.18 3.24 9.76
N TRP A 107 8.42 4.42 10.32
CA TRP A 107 8.00 4.76 11.67
C TRP A 107 6.84 5.75 11.60
N THR A 108 5.77 5.48 12.34
CA THR A 108 4.60 6.34 12.41
C THR A 108 4.72 7.37 13.54
N GLY A 109 5.90 7.60 14.12
CA GLY A 109 6.04 8.55 15.23
C GLY A 109 7.25 8.38 16.13
N VAL A 110 7.49 9.41 16.95
CA VAL A 110 8.48 9.44 18.04
C VAL A 110 7.73 9.70 19.34
N ALA A 111 8.07 8.99 20.43
CA ALA A 111 7.51 9.21 21.77
C ALA A 111 5.97 9.02 21.85
N HIS A 112 5.46 7.95 21.22
CA HIS A 112 4.04 7.52 21.26
C HIS A 112 3.01 8.43 20.55
N ILE A 113 3.44 9.42 19.76
CA ILE A 113 2.54 10.24 18.94
C ILE A 113 2.52 9.67 17.52
N ASN A 114 1.36 9.14 17.10
CA ASN A 114 1.17 8.64 15.75
C ASN A 114 1.02 9.83 14.77
N THR A 115 2.01 10.05 13.91
CA THR A 115 1.92 10.95 12.76
C THR A 115 1.11 10.24 11.68
N HIS A 116 0.11 10.93 11.13
CA HIS A 116 -0.67 10.38 10.00
C HIS A 116 0.20 10.25 8.74
N ASP A 117 1.38 10.89 8.73
CA ASP A 117 2.39 10.78 7.69
C ASP A 117 3.40 9.66 8.01
N LEU A 118 3.71 8.87 6.98
CA LEU A 118 4.76 7.86 6.99
C LEU A 118 6.11 8.57 6.92
N LEU A 119 6.81 8.65 8.05
CA LEU A 119 8.10 9.32 8.09
C LEU A 119 9.19 8.41 7.49
N PRO A 120 10.13 8.95 6.69
CA PRO A 120 11.21 8.17 6.10
C PRO A 120 12.10 7.56 7.18
N LEU A 121 12.81 6.49 6.83
CA LEU A 121 13.86 5.86 7.65
C LEU A 121 15.22 6.05 6.95
N PRO A 122 16.31 6.35 7.66
CA PRO A 122 17.64 6.40 7.06
C PRO A 122 18.02 5.03 6.51
N LEU A 123 18.28 4.95 5.20
CA LEU A 123 18.58 3.68 4.53
C LEU A 123 20.07 3.34 4.70
N THR A 124 20.41 2.82 5.87
CA THR A 124 21.77 2.42 6.26
C THR A 124 21.82 0.94 6.67
N LEU A 125 23.02 0.36 6.74
CA LEU A 125 23.21 -1.00 7.24
C LEU A 125 22.78 -1.17 8.71
N GLU A 126 22.92 -0.13 9.54
CA GLU A 126 22.48 -0.14 10.93
C GLU A 126 20.95 -0.21 11.01
N SER A 127 20.26 0.65 10.26
CA SER A 127 18.81 0.66 10.21
C SER A 127 18.25 -0.64 9.60
N LEU A 128 18.94 -1.20 8.61
CA LEU A 128 18.63 -2.51 8.04
C LEU A 128 18.69 -3.61 9.10
N GLN A 129 19.75 -3.64 9.92
CA GLN A 129 19.88 -4.63 10.99
C GLN A 129 18.75 -4.48 12.02
N HIS A 130 18.48 -3.25 12.46
CA HIS A 130 17.41 -2.94 13.42
C HIS A 130 16.04 -3.39 12.91
N VAL A 131 15.71 -3.04 11.66
CA VAL A 131 14.45 -3.44 11.03
C VAL A 131 14.37 -4.96 10.88
N ALA A 132 15.45 -5.62 10.41
CA ALA A 132 15.46 -7.07 10.23
C ALA A 132 15.19 -7.84 11.54
N GLU A 133 15.79 -7.41 12.65
CA GLU A 133 15.55 -8.00 13.98
C GLU A 133 14.08 -7.85 14.41
N ARG A 134 13.48 -6.68 14.15
CA ARG A 134 12.06 -6.42 14.46
C ARG A 134 11.12 -7.23 13.60
N VAL A 135 11.37 -7.29 12.29
CA VAL A 135 10.58 -8.10 11.34
C VAL A 135 10.58 -9.56 11.79
N ASN A 136 11.73 -10.14 12.11
CA ASN A 136 11.80 -11.52 12.60
C ASN A 136 10.97 -11.72 13.88
N ARG A 137 11.07 -10.80 14.85
CA ARG A 137 10.27 -10.87 16.07
C ARG A 137 8.76 -10.73 15.82
N ILE A 138 8.35 -9.90 14.87
CA ILE A 138 6.94 -9.76 14.48
C ILE A 138 6.45 -11.05 13.81
N GLN A 139 7.24 -11.61 12.89
CA GLN A 139 6.93 -12.90 12.24
C GLN A 139 6.81 -14.02 13.27
N ASP A 140 7.67 -14.05 14.29
CA ASP A 140 7.56 -14.99 15.41
C ASP A 140 6.28 -14.79 16.23
N ILE A 141 5.81 -13.56 16.44
CA ILE A 141 4.56 -13.32 17.17
C ILE A 141 3.35 -13.74 16.32
N LEU A 142 3.32 -13.32 15.05
CA LEU A 142 2.24 -13.59 14.11
C LEU A 142 2.24 -15.02 13.56
N GLN A 143 3.35 -15.75 13.75
CA GLN A 143 3.60 -17.11 13.27
C GLN A 143 3.35 -17.26 11.76
N ARG A 144 3.80 -16.27 10.99
CA ARG A 144 3.70 -16.20 9.53
C ARG A 144 4.70 -15.19 8.95
N PRO A 145 5.05 -15.30 7.66
CA PRO A 145 5.80 -14.25 6.98
C PRO A 145 5.04 -12.92 7.02
N LEU A 146 5.77 -11.84 7.28
CA LEU A 146 5.25 -10.47 7.19
C LEU A 146 5.46 -9.97 5.76
N ILE A 147 4.53 -9.17 5.27
CA ILE A 147 4.69 -8.45 4.00
C ILE A 147 4.98 -6.98 4.33
N LEU A 148 5.98 -6.39 3.69
CA LEU A 148 6.33 -4.99 3.90
C LEU A 148 6.11 -4.16 2.65
N GLU A 149 5.55 -2.98 2.84
CA GLU A 149 5.30 -2.01 1.79
C GLU A 149 6.36 -0.92 1.72
N ASN A 150 6.72 -0.50 0.50
CA ASN A 150 7.51 0.71 0.25
C ASN A 150 6.63 1.96 0.39
N PRO A 151 6.91 2.86 1.35
CA PRO A 151 6.11 4.07 1.53
C PRO A 151 6.45 5.13 0.47
N SER A 152 5.52 6.04 0.20
CA SER A 152 5.86 7.33 -0.42
C SER A 152 6.69 8.17 0.56
N THR A 153 7.68 8.92 0.05
CA THR A 153 8.51 9.79 0.89
C THR A 153 8.64 11.19 0.31
N TYR A 154 8.68 12.20 1.17
CA TYR A 154 8.81 13.62 0.80
C TYR A 154 10.15 14.22 1.26
N LEU A 155 10.87 13.51 2.11
CA LEU A 155 12.18 13.88 2.63
C LEU A 155 13.11 12.67 2.55
N GLN A 156 14.39 12.91 2.28
CA GLN A 156 15.43 11.88 2.34
C GLN A 156 16.49 12.25 3.37
N PHE A 157 16.98 11.25 4.09
CA PHE A 157 18.13 11.44 4.97
C PHE A 157 19.40 11.50 4.13
N GLN A 158 20.17 12.58 4.27
CA GLN A 158 21.50 12.73 3.67
C GLN A 158 22.49 11.63 4.08
N HIS A 159 22.22 10.96 5.21
CA HIS A 159 23.05 9.87 5.73
C HIS A 159 22.69 8.50 5.14
N SER A 160 21.68 8.40 4.27
CA SER A 160 21.34 7.14 3.59
C SER A 160 22.49 6.71 2.69
N THR A 161 22.91 5.46 2.81
CA THR A 161 24.03 4.89 2.05
C THR A 161 23.60 3.82 1.05
N LEU A 162 22.34 3.38 1.15
CA LEU A 162 21.73 2.38 0.28
C LEU A 162 20.60 3.01 -0.53
N GLN A 163 20.41 2.53 -1.75
CA GLN A 163 19.17 2.74 -2.47
C GLN A 163 18.04 1.92 -1.81
N GLU A 164 16.79 2.36 -1.95
CA GLU A 164 15.67 1.67 -1.30
C GLU A 164 15.50 0.22 -1.80
N TRP A 165 15.66 -0.04 -3.10
CA TRP A 165 15.59 -1.40 -3.62
C TRP A 165 16.73 -2.30 -3.11
N GLU A 166 17.91 -1.74 -2.81
CA GLU A 166 19.02 -2.47 -2.19
C GLU A 166 18.68 -2.81 -0.73
N PHE A 167 18.14 -1.84 0.01
CA PHE A 167 17.67 -2.03 1.38
C PHE A 167 16.61 -3.14 1.45
N LEU A 168 15.59 -3.09 0.58
CA LEU A 168 14.52 -4.10 0.51
C LEU A 168 15.06 -5.47 0.11
N THR A 169 16.00 -5.54 -0.84
CA THR A 169 16.65 -6.79 -1.25
C THR A 169 17.37 -7.46 -0.08
N GLU A 170 18.17 -6.69 0.65
CA GLU A 170 18.89 -7.20 1.82
C GLU A 170 17.93 -7.58 2.97
N LEU A 171 16.87 -6.79 3.18
CA LEU A 171 15.88 -7.06 4.23
C LEU A 171 15.15 -8.37 3.98
N VAL A 172 14.68 -8.59 2.74
CA VAL A 172 14.09 -9.85 2.30
C VAL A 172 15.08 -11.00 2.51
N GLY A 173 16.34 -10.83 2.11
CA GLY A 173 17.37 -11.86 2.26
C GLY A 173 17.63 -12.26 3.72
N LYS A 174 17.54 -11.31 4.66
CA LYS A 174 17.79 -11.53 6.09
C LYS A 174 16.59 -12.10 6.85
N THR A 175 15.38 -11.85 6.39
CA THR A 175 14.15 -12.12 7.18
C THR A 175 13.20 -13.10 6.52
N GLY A 176 13.32 -13.29 5.20
CA GLY A 176 12.35 -14.02 4.41
C GLY A 176 10.97 -13.36 4.35
N CYS A 177 10.85 -12.07 4.68
CA CYS A 177 9.61 -11.33 4.50
C CYS A 177 9.24 -11.19 3.02
N GLY A 178 7.97 -10.90 2.74
CA GLY A 178 7.51 -10.56 1.40
C GLY A 178 7.40 -9.06 1.23
N LEU A 179 7.11 -8.64 0.00
CA LEU A 179 6.91 -7.24 -0.34
C LEU A 179 5.53 -6.99 -0.92
N LEU A 180 4.93 -5.88 -0.51
CA LEU A 180 3.83 -5.22 -1.19
C LEU A 180 4.48 -4.06 -1.94
N LEU A 181 4.42 -4.07 -3.27
CA LEU A 181 4.97 -2.98 -4.07
C LEU A 181 3.85 -1.99 -4.37
N ASP A 182 3.86 -0.84 -3.71
CA ASP A 182 3.03 0.27 -4.16
C ASP A 182 3.74 1.01 -5.29
N VAL A 183 3.15 0.92 -6.48
CA VAL A 183 3.69 1.52 -7.70
C VAL A 183 3.46 3.04 -7.74
N ASN A 184 2.36 3.50 -7.13
CA ASN A 184 2.07 4.92 -6.98
C ASN A 184 3.11 5.58 -6.05
N ASN A 185 3.50 4.93 -4.94
CA ASN A 185 4.55 5.41 -4.05
C ASN A 185 5.90 5.55 -4.75
N VAL A 186 6.24 4.64 -5.66
CA VAL A 186 7.46 4.73 -6.50
C VAL A 186 7.35 5.89 -7.50
N PHE A 187 6.17 6.14 -8.07
CA PHE A 187 5.94 7.26 -8.98
C PHE A 187 6.04 8.62 -8.26
N VAL A 188 5.36 8.76 -7.13
CA VAL A 188 5.38 9.96 -6.28
C VAL A 188 6.79 10.25 -5.79
N SER A 189 7.47 9.25 -5.22
CA SER A 189 8.83 9.41 -4.71
C SER A 189 9.83 9.68 -5.83
N GLY A 190 9.66 9.06 -7.00
CA GLY A 190 10.52 9.29 -8.16
C GLY A 190 10.46 10.73 -8.65
N TYR A 191 9.25 11.29 -8.73
CA TYR A 191 9.06 12.71 -9.04
C TYR A 191 9.68 13.61 -7.96
N ASN A 192 9.31 13.39 -6.69
CA ASN A 192 9.69 14.27 -5.58
C ASN A 192 11.20 14.28 -5.29
N HIS A 193 11.89 13.16 -5.49
CA HIS A 193 13.33 13.03 -5.25
C HIS A 193 14.17 13.02 -6.53
N ASN A 194 13.52 13.21 -7.69
CA ASN A 194 14.17 13.25 -8.99
C ASN A 194 15.00 11.97 -9.29
N PHE A 195 14.41 10.80 -9.06
CA PHE A 195 14.97 9.50 -9.47
C PHE A 195 14.10 8.81 -10.53
N ASP A 196 14.69 7.85 -11.24
CA ASP A 196 14.01 7.08 -12.28
C ASP A 196 13.15 5.95 -11.66
N SER A 197 11.81 6.14 -11.68
CA SER A 197 10.86 5.14 -11.21
C SER A 197 10.92 3.81 -11.99
N GLU A 198 11.27 3.84 -13.28
CA GLU A 198 11.42 2.61 -14.07
C GLU A 198 12.64 1.83 -13.60
N LEU A 199 13.76 2.52 -13.34
CA LEU A 199 14.97 1.93 -12.77
C LEU A 199 14.67 1.28 -11.43
N TYR A 200 13.89 1.93 -10.56
CA TYR A 200 13.45 1.36 -9.29
C TYR A 200 12.72 0.02 -9.49
N ILE A 201 11.67 0.02 -10.32
CA ILE A 201 10.84 -1.17 -10.59
C ILE A 201 11.68 -2.31 -11.18
N ARG A 202 12.72 -2.00 -11.97
CA ARG A 202 13.63 -3.00 -12.55
C ARG A 202 14.58 -3.65 -11.53
N ASN A 203 14.82 -3.03 -10.38
CA ASN A 203 15.83 -3.50 -9.41
C ASN A 203 15.26 -4.05 -8.10
N ILE A 204 13.97 -3.87 -7.81
CA ILE A 204 13.34 -4.44 -6.60
C ILE A 204 13.33 -5.99 -6.65
N PRO A 205 13.37 -6.74 -5.53
CA PRO A 205 13.47 -8.21 -5.59
C PRO A 205 12.12 -8.84 -5.98
N HIS A 206 11.87 -8.97 -7.29
CA HIS A 206 10.56 -9.36 -7.85
C HIS A 206 9.99 -10.68 -7.32
N LYS A 207 10.85 -11.62 -6.94
CA LYS A 207 10.43 -12.91 -6.36
C LYS A 207 9.79 -12.78 -4.97
N ALA A 208 10.07 -11.69 -4.26
CA ALA A 208 9.51 -11.39 -2.94
C ALA A 208 8.22 -10.58 -3.00
N VAL A 209 7.92 -9.95 -4.14
CA VAL A 209 6.69 -9.15 -4.32
C VAL A 209 5.49 -10.09 -4.41
N VAL A 210 4.53 -9.97 -3.48
CA VAL A 210 3.32 -10.80 -3.41
C VAL A 210 2.06 -10.05 -3.84
N GLN A 211 2.11 -8.72 -3.73
CA GLN A 211 1.01 -7.81 -3.97
C GLN A 211 1.54 -6.52 -4.60
N ILE A 212 0.77 -5.93 -5.50
CA ILE A 212 0.98 -4.58 -6.02
C ILE A 212 -0.20 -3.70 -5.64
N HIS A 213 0.07 -2.51 -5.14
CA HIS A 213 -0.92 -1.45 -4.98
C HIS A 213 -0.87 -0.47 -6.16
N LEU A 214 -2.04 0.10 -6.43
CA LEU A 214 -2.31 1.13 -7.42
C LEU A 214 -3.16 2.19 -6.76
N ALA A 215 -2.79 3.45 -6.97
CA ALA A 215 -3.58 4.60 -6.54
C ALA A 215 -3.32 5.78 -7.48
N GLY A 216 -4.14 6.83 -7.34
CA GLY A 216 -3.96 8.10 -8.04
C GLY A 216 -3.43 9.18 -7.09
N PRO A 217 -2.29 9.81 -7.39
CA PRO A 217 -1.76 10.92 -6.62
C PRO A 217 -2.35 12.26 -7.07
N THR A 218 -2.10 13.30 -6.29
CA THR A 218 -2.44 14.69 -6.62
C THR A 218 -1.17 15.48 -6.95
N ASP A 219 -1.19 16.20 -8.06
CA ASP A 219 -0.16 17.16 -8.46
C ASP A 219 -0.35 18.50 -7.74
N CYS A 220 0.61 18.86 -6.88
CA CYS A 220 0.67 20.10 -6.12
C CYS A 220 1.69 21.09 -6.72
N ASP A 221 1.94 21.03 -8.03
CA ASP A 221 2.92 21.80 -8.82
C ASP A 221 4.37 21.44 -8.49
N ALA A 222 4.84 21.79 -7.29
CA ALA A 222 6.23 21.55 -6.87
C ALA A 222 6.52 20.10 -6.50
N TYR A 223 5.49 19.32 -6.16
CA TYR A 223 5.60 17.94 -5.72
C TYR A 223 4.30 17.18 -6.01
N TYR A 224 4.37 15.85 -6.05
CA TYR A 224 3.20 14.98 -6.03
C TYR A 224 2.89 14.58 -4.60
N LEU A 225 1.63 14.68 -4.22
CA LEU A 225 1.10 14.24 -2.93
C LEU A 225 0.35 12.93 -3.10
N ASP A 226 0.62 12.02 -2.18
CA ASP A 226 0.07 10.68 -2.15
C ASP A 226 -1.33 10.63 -1.52
N THR A 227 -2.32 11.12 -2.26
CA THR A 227 -3.68 11.33 -1.71
C THR A 227 -4.58 10.11 -1.79
N HIS A 228 -4.27 9.15 -2.65
CA HIS A 228 -5.05 7.92 -2.87
C HIS A 228 -6.55 8.21 -3.08
N ASP A 229 -6.86 9.26 -3.82
CA ASP A 229 -8.24 9.75 -3.97
C ASP A 229 -8.63 10.12 -5.40
N GLN A 230 -7.76 9.79 -6.35
CA GLN A 230 -7.93 10.08 -7.77
C GLN A 230 -7.88 8.80 -8.62
N PRO A 231 -8.45 8.82 -9.83
CA PRO A 231 -8.21 7.79 -10.82
C PRO A 231 -6.72 7.58 -11.08
N VAL A 232 -6.32 6.34 -11.37
CA VAL A 232 -4.91 6.00 -11.56
C VAL A 232 -4.41 6.60 -12.88
N PRO A 233 -3.35 7.43 -12.88
CA PRO A 233 -2.88 8.12 -14.08
C PRO A 233 -2.09 7.19 -15.02
N THR A 234 -1.99 7.54 -16.30
CA THR A 234 -1.30 6.73 -17.33
C THR A 234 0.11 6.32 -16.94
N PRO A 235 0.98 7.19 -16.37
CA PRO A 235 2.34 6.81 -16.01
C PRO A 235 2.39 5.71 -14.93
N VAL A 236 1.47 5.75 -13.96
CA VAL A 236 1.37 4.70 -12.91
C VAL A 236 0.94 3.37 -13.53
N TRP A 237 0.01 3.37 -14.50
CA TRP A 237 -0.35 2.17 -15.25
C TRP A 237 0.82 1.59 -16.06
N GLN A 238 1.71 2.43 -16.59
CA GLN A 238 2.92 1.98 -17.31
C GLN A 238 3.90 1.28 -16.38
N LEU A 239 4.17 1.86 -15.20
CA LEU A 239 5.00 1.23 -14.17
C LEU A 239 4.37 -0.06 -13.64
N TYR A 240 3.05 -0.09 -13.47
CA TYR A 240 2.30 -1.28 -13.06
C TYR A 240 2.48 -2.43 -14.04
N LYS A 241 2.34 -2.16 -15.35
CA LYS A 241 2.55 -3.19 -16.37
C LYS A 241 3.96 -3.77 -16.28
N LEU A 242 4.97 -2.90 -16.17
CA LEU A 242 6.36 -3.33 -16.03
C LEU A 242 6.56 -4.19 -14.78
N ALA A 243 6.03 -3.77 -13.63
CA ALA A 243 6.10 -4.52 -12.38
C ALA A 243 5.42 -5.89 -12.50
N GLN A 244 4.24 -5.96 -13.12
CA GLN A 244 3.54 -7.23 -13.35
C GLN A 244 4.32 -8.18 -14.27
N GLU A 245 4.95 -7.67 -15.33
CA GLU A 245 5.79 -8.47 -16.23
C GLU A 245 7.03 -9.02 -15.51
N LEU A 246 7.71 -8.19 -14.70
CA LEU A 246 8.92 -8.59 -13.99
C LEU A 246 8.65 -9.54 -12.82
N THR A 247 7.51 -9.38 -12.14
CA THR A 247 7.11 -10.31 -11.09
C THR A 247 6.60 -11.63 -11.67
N GLY A 248 6.09 -11.65 -12.90
CA GLY A 248 5.38 -12.78 -13.49
C GLY A 248 3.92 -12.87 -13.05
N GLY A 249 3.30 -11.73 -12.72
CA GLY A 249 1.91 -11.60 -12.31
C GLY A 249 1.67 -11.88 -10.83
N VAL A 250 1.33 -10.85 -10.06
CA VAL A 250 0.96 -10.88 -8.62
C VAL A 250 -0.44 -10.28 -8.41
N SER A 251 -0.96 -10.44 -7.19
CA SER A 251 -2.24 -9.87 -6.78
C SER A 251 -2.18 -8.34 -6.90
N THR A 252 -3.23 -7.72 -7.42
CA THR A 252 -3.33 -6.26 -7.58
C THR A 252 -4.43 -5.73 -6.69
N LEU A 253 -4.12 -4.70 -5.92
CA LEU A 253 -5.13 -3.91 -5.22
C LEU A 253 -5.20 -2.52 -5.86
N LEU A 254 -6.41 -2.02 -6.05
CA LEU A 254 -6.63 -0.58 -6.14
C LEU A 254 -6.87 -0.03 -4.74
N GLU A 255 -5.97 0.82 -4.28
CA GLU A 255 -6.11 1.58 -3.03
C GLU A 255 -6.80 2.92 -3.29
N TRP A 256 -7.77 3.24 -2.44
CA TRP A 256 -8.55 4.47 -2.53
C TRP A 256 -9.09 4.83 -1.13
N ASP A 257 -8.54 5.89 -0.52
CA ASP A 257 -8.72 6.17 0.91
C ASP A 257 -9.49 7.45 1.22
N ALA A 258 -9.41 8.47 0.37
CA ALA A 258 -10.24 9.66 0.46
C ALA A 258 -11.15 9.80 -0.76
N ASN A 259 -12.23 10.57 -0.63
CA ASN A 259 -13.20 10.78 -1.72
C ASN A 259 -13.66 9.48 -2.41
N ILE A 260 -13.80 8.41 -1.62
CA ILE A 260 -13.99 7.04 -2.09
C ILE A 260 -15.19 6.99 -3.06
N PRO A 261 -15.05 6.43 -4.28
CA PRO A 261 -16.14 6.36 -5.26
C PRO A 261 -17.18 5.31 -4.88
N GLU A 262 -18.29 5.25 -5.61
CA GLU A 262 -19.26 4.17 -5.42
C GLU A 262 -18.65 2.82 -5.82
N TYR A 263 -19.13 1.72 -5.24
CA TYR A 263 -18.52 0.41 -5.45
C TYR A 263 -18.38 0.02 -6.93
N PRO A 264 -19.40 0.19 -7.80
CA PRO A 264 -19.26 -0.12 -9.23
C PRO A 264 -18.18 0.70 -9.94
N GLU A 265 -17.97 1.95 -9.53
CA GLU A 265 -16.95 2.84 -10.09
C GLU A 265 -15.55 2.39 -9.67
N LEU A 266 -15.39 2.01 -8.39
CA LEU A 266 -14.15 1.43 -7.88
C LEU A 266 -13.78 0.13 -8.62
N VAL A 267 -14.77 -0.73 -8.86
CA VAL A 267 -14.59 -1.98 -9.64
C VAL A 267 -14.23 -1.69 -11.09
N ALA A 268 -14.84 -0.67 -11.70
CA ALA A 268 -14.50 -0.25 -13.06
C ALA A 268 -13.06 0.23 -13.15
N GLU A 269 -12.58 0.98 -12.15
CA GLU A 269 -11.19 1.45 -12.09
C GLU A 269 -10.20 0.29 -11.99
N VAL A 270 -10.35 -0.62 -11.02
CA VAL A 270 -9.40 -1.75 -10.87
C VAL A 270 -9.43 -2.67 -12.09
N THR A 271 -10.58 -2.79 -12.77
CA THR A 271 -10.72 -3.62 -13.97
C THR A 271 -9.87 -3.11 -15.14
N LYS A 272 -9.49 -1.82 -15.17
CA LYS A 272 -8.54 -1.28 -16.16
C LYS A 272 -7.20 -2.01 -16.14
N ALA A 273 -6.80 -2.58 -15.00
CA ALA A 273 -5.60 -3.41 -14.89
C ALA A 273 -5.59 -4.54 -15.94
N ARG A 274 -6.74 -5.15 -16.25
CA ARG A 274 -6.84 -6.20 -17.30
C ARG A 274 -6.50 -5.67 -18.68
N GLN A 275 -6.93 -4.45 -19.00
CA GLN A 275 -6.67 -3.79 -20.29
C GLN A 275 -5.18 -3.40 -20.39
N VAL A 276 -4.62 -2.90 -19.30
CA VAL A 276 -3.20 -2.53 -19.21
C VAL A 276 -2.29 -3.74 -19.44
N MET A 277 -2.65 -4.90 -18.88
CA MET A 277 -1.93 -6.15 -19.14
C MET A 277 -2.00 -6.60 -20.61
N GLN A 278 -3.00 -6.14 -21.36
CA GLN A 278 -3.11 -6.35 -22.82
C GLN A 278 -2.41 -5.25 -23.63
N GLY A 279 -1.78 -4.28 -22.98
CA GLY A 279 -1.10 -3.15 -23.61
C GLY A 279 -2.02 -1.98 -23.99
N ILE A 280 -3.26 -1.98 -23.51
CA ILE A 280 -4.21 -0.88 -23.69
C ILE A 280 -4.15 -0.01 -22.44
N PHE A 281 -3.60 1.20 -22.57
CA PHE A 281 -3.43 2.11 -21.44
C PHE A 281 -4.57 3.13 -21.39
N PRO A 282 -5.17 3.36 -20.22
CA PRO A 282 -6.07 4.49 -20.02
C PRO A 282 -5.34 5.81 -20.27
N GLU A 283 -5.99 6.75 -20.95
CA GLU A 283 -5.50 8.13 -21.10
C GLU A 283 -6.04 8.97 -19.94
N VAL A 284 -5.30 8.97 -18.83
CA VAL A 284 -5.67 9.66 -17.58
C VAL A 284 -4.48 10.52 -17.15
N PRO A 285 -4.60 11.85 -17.14
CA PRO A 285 -3.54 12.71 -16.63
C PRO A 285 -3.41 12.58 -15.11
N VAL A 286 -2.28 12.99 -14.56
CA VAL A 286 -2.19 13.19 -13.10
C VAL A 286 -3.15 14.32 -12.72
N PHE A 287 -3.96 14.09 -11.69
CA PHE A 287 -4.93 15.07 -11.23
C PHE A 287 -4.20 16.27 -10.62
N ARG A 288 -4.44 17.48 -11.14
CA ARG A 288 -3.84 18.71 -10.62
C ARG A 288 -4.73 19.30 -9.52
N SER A 289 -4.13 19.58 -8.36
CA SER A 289 -4.81 20.22 -7.24
C SER A 289 -5.39 21.57 -7.68
N PRO A 290 -6.66 21.88 -7.37
CA PRO A 290 -7.24 23.20 -7.63
C PRO A 290 -6.59 24.30 -6.77
N TYR A 291 -5.83 23.90 -5.74
CA TYR A 291 -5.10 24.80 -4.84
C TYR A 291 -3.61 24.91 -5.17
N ALA A 292 -3.13 24.30 -6.26
CA ALA A 292 -1.70 24.34 -6.63
C ALA A 292 -1.17 25.79 -6.77
N ASP A 293 -2.02 26.71 -7.24
CA ASP A 293 -1.69 28.13 -7.39
C ASP A 293 -2.22 29.00 -6.22
N ALA A 294 -2.90 28.39 -5.24
CA ALA A 294 -3.50 29.12 -4.12
C ALA A 294 -2.46 29.45 -3.06
N ILE A 295 -2.32 30.73 -2.73
CA ILE A 295 -1.46 31.15 -1.63
C ILE A 295 -2.30 31.02 -0.38
N SER A 296 -1.97 30.08 0.51
CA SER A 296 -2.63 29.96 1.82
C SER A 296 -2.51 31.29 2.60
N ASN A 297 -3.53 32.12 2.46
CA ASN A 297 -3.61 33.44 3.07
C ASN A 297 -5.01 33.64 3.69
N PRO A 298 -5.13 34.48 4.73
CA PRO A 298 -6.42 34.73 5.36
C PRO A 298 -7.46 35.34 4.41
N VAL A 299 -7.02 35.96 3.32
CA VAL A 299 -7.87 36.70 2.39
C VAL A 299 -8.74 35.73 1.59
N GLU A 300 -8.15 34.68 1.03
CA GLU A 300 -8.86 33.64 0.26
C GLU A 300 -9.83 32.81 1.11
N HIS A 301 -9.53 32.63 2.41
CA HIS A 301 -10.41 31.92 3.33
C HIS A 301 -11.59 32.77 3.83
N THR A 302 -11.48 34.11 3.76
CA THR A 302 -12.49 35.03 4.34
C THR A 302 -13.32 35.76 3.27
N LEU A 303 -12.86 35.80 2.01
CA LEU A 303 -13.51 36.55 0.94
C LEU A 303 -13.79 35.64 -0.27
N GLN A 304 -15.06 35.59 -0.69
CA GLN A 304 -15.42 35.07 -2.01
C GLN A 304 -15.43 36.22 -3.03
N PRO A 305 -15.03 35.97 -4.30
CA PRO A 305 -15.24 36.94 -5.36
C PRO A 305 -16.75 37.17 -5.53
N ALA A 306 -17.18 38.44 -5.45
CA ALA A 306 -18.52 38.81 -5.84
C ALA A 306 -18.69 38.44 -7.33
N HIS A 307 -19.67 37.58 -7.61
CA HIS A 307 -19.99 37.03 -8.93
C HIS A 307 -19.65 37.96 -10.10
N ALA A 308 -18.93 37.44 -11.09
CA ALA A 308 -18.83 38.01 -12.43
C ALA A 308 -19.66 37.17 -13.40
#